data_AF-A0A2K1JCK8-F1
#
_entry.id   AF-A0A2K1JCK8-F1
#
_cell.length_a   1.000
_cell.length_b   1.000
_cell.length_c   1.000
_cell.angle_alpha   90.00
_cell.angle_beta   90.00
_cell.angle_gamma   90.00
#
_symmetry.space_group_name_H-M   'P 1'
#
loop_
_entity.id
_entity.type
_entity.pdbx_description
1 polymer ?
#
loop_
_entity_poly.entity_id
_entity_poly.type
_entity_poly.pdbx_seq_one_letter_code
_entity_poly.pdbx_strand_id
1 'polypeptide(L)'
;MYQGQPAMEYWEATQKVLQGDTAIVRRPRLTEALLKKPPFRFLHDIITEVFRQTGFAGGLFSPEEQISTNIKDKESKVNYLNKIINCVGITLNAHVPARPFKIVSGLEPEQTNTFLQMLAAATTVDSPTKQRAVSKVLVGEKMPSLEQGTMEWTHLYFLMSDQNRMCAT
;
A
#
# COMPACT_ATOMS: atom_id res chain seq x y z
N MET A 1 -19.54 -15.28 -29.66
CA MET A 1 -18.49 -15.70 -28.71
C MET A 1 -17.81 -14.47 -28.16
N TYR A 2 -18.37 -13.83 -27.13
CA TYR A 2 -17.61 -12.80 -26.41
C TYR A 2 -16.51 -13.54 -25.65
N GLN A 3 -15.27 -13.43 -26.12
CA GLN A 3 -14.12 -13.79 -25.30
C GLN A 3 -14.20 -12.90 -24.06
N GLY A 4 -14.60 -13.49 -22.94
CA GLY A 4 -14.60 -12.81 -21.65
C GLY A 4 -13.20 -12.27 -21.44
N GLN A 5 -13.07 -10.95 -21.28
CA GLN A 5 -11.78 -10.36 -20.95
C GLN A 5 -11.30 -11.03 -19.67
N PRO A 6 -10.09 -11.61 -19.63
CA PRO A 6 -9.57 -12.19 -18.41
C PRO A 6 -9.59 -11.11 -17.33
N ALA A 7 -10.13 -11.46 -16.15
CA ALA A 7 -10.09 -10.57 -15.00
C ALA A 7 -8.62 -10.21 -14.74
N MET A 8 -8.34 -8.91 -14.61
CA MET A 8 -6.97 -8.44 -14.36
C MET A 8 -6.43 -9.09 -13.08
N GLU A 9 -5.27 -9.73 -13.19
CA GLU A 9 -4.65 -10.39 -12.05
C GLU A 9 -4.22 -9.34 -11.01
N TYR A 10 -4.22 -9.71 -9.72
CA TYR A 10 -3.92 -8.78 -8.63
C TYR A 10 -2.54 -8.11 -8.76
N TRP A 11 -1.55 -8.82 -9.33
CA TRP A 11 -0.20 -8.30 -9.53
C TRP A 11 -0.11 -7.33 -10.71
N GLU A 12 -0.90 -7.53 -11.77
CA GLU A 12 -0.98 -6.63 -12.92
C GLU A 12 -1.59 -5.29 -12.48
N ALA A 13 -2.66 -5.35 -11.67
CA ALA A 13 -3.27 -4.16 -11.08
C ALA A 13 -2.27 -3.37 -10.24
N THR A 14 -1.47 -4.03 -9.40
CA THR A 14 -0.40 -3.39 -8.61
C THR A 14 0.66 -2.75 -9.50
N GLN A 15 1.12 -3.47 -10.53
CA GLN A 15 2.11 -2.95 -11.47
C GLN A 15 1.58 -1.70 -12.19
N LYS A 16 0.33 -1.74 -12.69
CA LYS A 16 -0.30 -0.63 -13.38
C LYS A 16 -0.46 0.60 -12.47
N VAL A 17 -0.90 0.40 -11.23
CA VAL A 17 -1.13 1.52 -10.29
C VAL A 17 0.17 2.19 -9.86
N LEU A 18 1.27 1.44 -9.71
CA LEU A 18 2.55 1.99 -9.25
C LEU A 18 3.52 2.39 -10.39
N GLN A 19 3.43 1.75 -11.56
CA GLN A 19 4.35 1.88 -12.70
C GLN A 19 3.66 2.13 -14.05
N GLY A 20 2.35 2.36 -14.08
CA GLY A 20 1.61 2.70 -15.30
C GLY A 20 1.83 4.14 -15.74
N ASP A 21 0.77 4.79 -16.23
CA ASP A 21 0.85 6.09 -16.91
C ASP A 21 1.47 7.20 -16.03
N THR A 22 1.17 7.20 -14.74
CA THR A 22 1.81 8.07 -13.74
C THR A 22 2.65 7.21 -12.79
N ALA A 23 3.90 6.93 -13.19
CA ALA A 23 4.79 6.07 -12.42
C ALA A 23 5.22 6.74 -11.10
N ILE A 24 4.68 6.22 -9.98
CA ILE A 24 5.09 6.58 -8.61
C ILE A 24 6.40 5.88 -8.26
N VAL A 25 6.56 4.61 -8.65
CA VAL A 25 7.74 3.79 -8.31
C VAL A 25 8.59 3.59 -9.54
N ARG A 26 9.71 4.31 -9.68
CA ARG A 26 10.58 4.12 -10.87
C ARG A 26 11.50 2.91 -10.73
N ARG A 27 11.90 2.61 -9.50
CA ARG A 27 12.68 1.43 -9.12
C ARG A 27 12.23 0.99 -7.73
N PRO A 28 12.15 -0.32 -7.43
CA PRO A 28 12.50 -1.48 -8.28
C PRO A 28 11.49 -1.74 -9.41
N ARG A 29 11.85 -2.58 -10.40
CA ARG A 29 10.87 -3.04 -11.42
C ARG A 29 9.87 -3.99 -10.76
N LEU A 30 8.58 -3.73 -10.92
CA LEU A 30 7.52 -4.59 -10.43
C LEU A 30 7.29 -5.68 -11.47
N THR A 31 7.69 -6.91 -11.15
CA THR A 31 7.50 -8.07 -12.04
C THR A 31 6.51 -9.05 -11.40
N GLU A 32 5.85 -9.86 -12.21
CA GLU A 32 4.95 -10.91 -11.73
C GLU A 32 5.62 -11.78 -10.65
N ALA A 33 6.84 -12.27 -10.90
CA ALA A 33 7.56 -13.13 -9.96
C ALA A 33 7.78 -12.46 -8.60
N LEU A 34 8.15 -11.17 -8.59
CA LEU A 34 8.35 -10.42 -7.36
C LEU A 34 7.02 -10.09 -6.65
N LEU A 35 5.95 -9.82 -7.39
CA LEU A 35 4.64 -9.51 -6.79
C LEU A 35 3.89 -10.76 -6.32
N LYS A 36 4.16 -11.93 -6.91
CA LYS A 36 3.63 -13.22 -6.42
C LYS A 36 4.35 -13.73 -5.18
N LYS A 37 5.60 -13.31 -4.94
CA LYS A 37 6.36 -13.68 -3.73
C LYS A 37 7.28 -12.53 -3.29
N PRO A 38 6.73 -11.43 -2.74
CA PRO A 38 7.49 -10.22 -2.47
C PRO A 38 8.45 -10.40 -1.30
N PRO A 39 9.78 -10.35 -1.52
CA PRO A 39 10.73 -10.36 -0.42
C PRO A 39 10.65 -9.04 0.35
N PHE A 40 10.94 -9.07 1.66
CA PHE A 40 10.87 -7.87 2.51
C PHE A 40 11.64 -6.67 1.94
N ARG A 41 12.86 -6.90 1.42
CA ARG A 41 13.69 -5.85 0.83
C ARG A 41 12.98 -5.16 -0.34
N PHE A 42 12.31 -5.93 -1.19
CA PHE A 42 11.57 -5.39 -2.33
C PHE A 42 10.40 -4.50 -1.87
N LEU A 43 9.66 -4.91 -0.84
CA LEU A 43 8.60 -4.08 -0.24
C LEU A 43 9.16 -2.78 0.35
N HIS A 44 10.28 -2.87 1.07
CA HIS A 44 10.96 -1.70 1.63
C HIS A 44 11.42 -0.72 0.54
N ASP A 45 12.02 -1.24 -0.54
CA ASP A 45 12.46 -0.42 -1.68
C ASP A 45 11.27 0.29 -2.34
N ILE A 46 10.11 -0.38 -2.48
CA ILE A 46 8.87 0.24 -2.99
C ILE A 46 8.39 1.36 -2.06
N ILE A 47 8.27 1.09 -0.77
CA ILE A 47 7.77 2.07 0.22
C ILE A 47 8.70 3.29 0.27
N THR A 48 10.00 3.06 0.24
CA THR A 48 11.02 4.11 0.20
C THR A 48 10.90 4.98 -1.04
N GLU A 49 10.69 4.38 -2.21
CA GLU A 49 10.52 5.12 -3.45
C GLU A 49 9.21 5.92 -3.47
N VAL A 50 8.10 5.35 -2.97
CA VAL A 50 6.83 6.08 -2.81
C VAL A 50 7.02 7.30 -1.91
N PHE A 51 7.67 7.13 -0.75
CA PHE A 51 7.99 8.23 0.14
C PHE A 51 8.82 9.30 -0.56
N ARG A 52 9.89 8.91 -1.26
CA ARG A 52 10.80 9.83 -1.97
C ARG A 52 10.09 10.64 -3.06
N GLN A 53 9.13 10.04 -3.75
CA GLN A 53 8.46 10.65 -4.90
C GLN A 53 7.24 11.49 -4.50
N THR A 54 6.55 11.13 -3.40
CA THR A 54 5.26 11.74 -3.03
C THR A 54 5.27 12.46 -1.68
N GLY A 55 6.31 12.26 -0.86
CA GLY A 55 6.36 12.71 0.53
C GLY A 55 5.42 11.97 1.48
N PHE A 56 4.69 10.94 1.00
CA PHE A 56 3.78 10.15 1.84
C PHE A 56 4.54 9.43 2.96
N ALA A 57 3.95 9.38 4.16
CA ALA A 57 4.55 8.80 5.36
C ALA A 57 5.86 9.47 5.84
N GLY A 58 6.08 10.75 5.48
CA GLY A 58 7.20 11.52 6.00
C GLY A 58 7.18 11.63 7.53
N GLY A 59 8.30 11.25 8.17
CA GLY A 59 8.43 11.23 9.63
C GLY A 59 7.88 9.97 10.32
N LEU A 60 7.33 9.00 9.58
CA LEU A 60 6.80 7.76 10.16
C LEU A 60 7.91 6.81 10.63
N PHE A 61 9.01 6.76 9.88
CA PHE A 61 10.14 5.88 10.13
C PHE A 61 11.32 6.64 10.71
N SER A 62 12.01 6.02 11.67
CA SER A 62 13.30 6.53 12.14
C SER A 62 14.36 6.44 11.04
N PRO A 63 15.49 7.18 11.14
CA PRO A 63 16.59 7.07 10.18
C PRO A 63 17.13 5.63 10.04
N GLU A 64 17.09 4.84 11.12
CA GLU A 64 17.51 3.45 11.11
C GLU A 64 16.53 2.56 10.34
N GLU A 65 15.23 2.82 10.45
CA GLU A 65 14.18 2.09 9.74
C GLU A 65 14.14 2.43 8.25
N GLN A 66 14.70 3.58 7.84
CA GLN A 66 14.85 3.97 6.44
C GLN A 66 15.94 3.16 5.71
N ILE A 67 16.77 2.40 6.43
CA ILE A 67 17.83 1.59 5.84
C ILE A 67 17.42 0.11 5.90
N SER A 68 17.10 -0.47 4.74
CA SER A 68 16.58 -1.86 4.67
C SER A 68 17.53 -2.92 5.25
N THR A 69 18.84 -2.67 5.26
CA THR A 69 19.84 -3.58 5.84
C THR A 69 19.86 -3.58 7.38
N ASN A 70 19.27 -2.56 8.02
CA ASN A 70 19.22 -2.46 9.48
C ASN A 70 18.05 -3.27 10.06
N ILE A 71 17.02 -3.58 9.25
CA ILE A 71 15.84 -4.36 9.65
C ILE A 71 16.05 -5.85 9.32
N LYS A 72 16.62 -6.61 10.25
CA LYS A 72 17.02 -8.01 10.01
C LYS A 72 16.06 -9.03 10.63
N ASP A 73 15.72 -8.84 11.89
CA ASP A 73 14.92 -9.77 12.68
C ASP A 73 13.43 -9.71 12.30
N LYS A 74 12.71 -10.77 12.66
CA LYS A 74 11.29 -10.93 12.33
C LYS A 74 10.42 -9.84 12.96
N GLU A 75 10.73 -9.44 14.18
CA GLU A 75 9.93 -8.48 14.95
C GLU A 75 10.06 -7.08 14.36
N SER A 76 11.28 -6.64 14.04
CA SER A 76 11.53 -5.36 13.38
C SER A 76 10.85 -5.27 12.02
N LYS A 77 10.82 -6.34 11.23
CA LYS A 77 10.08 -6.38 9.95
C LYS A 77 8.57 -6.23 10.16
N VAL A 78 8.03 -6.92 11.17
CA VAL A 78 6.61 -6.83 11.53
C VAL A 78 6.26 -5.43 12.01
N ASN A 79 7.10 -4.81 12.84
CA ASN A 79 6.90 -3.46 13.35
C ASN A 79 6.95 -2.41 12.23
N TYR A 80 7.92 -2.53 11.32
CA TYR A 80 8.01 -1.68 10.14
C TYR A 80 6.73 -1.75 9.28
N LEU A 81 6.26 -2.96 8.97
CA LEU A 81 5.05 -3.18 8.18
C LEU A 81 3.79 -2.69 8.92
N ASN A 82 3.69 -2.91 10.23
CA ASN A 82 2.59 -2.41 11.06
C ASN A 82 2.45 -0.88 10.95
N LYS A 83 3.56 -0.14 11.02
CA LYS A 83 3.53 1.33 10.93
C LYS A 83 2.91 1.80 9.62
N ILE A 84 3.42 1.32 8.49
CA ILE A 84 2.96 1.78 7.18
C ILE A 84 1.54 1.29 6.85
N ILE A 85 1.18 0.07 7.25
CA ILE A 85 -0.17 -0.47 7.05
C ILE A 85 -1.19 0.37 7.83
N ASN A 86 -0.91 0.69 9.10
CA ASN A 86 -1.80 1.57 9.87
C ASN A 86 -1.85 2.98 9.28
N CYS A 87 -0.72 3.51 8.81
CA CYS A 87 -0.69 4.84 8.17
C CYS A 87 -1.59 4.88 6.94
N VAL A 88 -1.48 3.89 6.05
CA VAL A 88 -2.35 3.76 4.86
C VAL A 88 -3.82 3.63 5.26
N GLY A 89 -4.13 2.75 6.21
CA GLY A 89 -5.51 2.53 6.65
C GLY A 89 -6.14 3.76 7.31
N ILE A 90 -5.39 4.52 8.10
CA ILE A 90 -5.86 5.77 8.70
C ILE A 90 -6.02 6.86 7.64
N THR A 91 -5.08 6.99 6.68
CA THR A 91 -5.19 7.96 5.58
C THR A 91 -6.44 7.73 4.74
N LEU A 92 -6.74 6.47 4.43
CA LEU A 92 -7.89 6.09 3.60
C LEU A 92 -9.18 5.88 4.40
N ASN A 93 -9.10 5.96 5.74
CA ASN A 93 -10.17 5.57 6.64
C ASN A 93 -10.77 4.18 6.31
N ALA A 94 -9.90 3.23 5.98
CA ALA A 94 -10.25 1.91 5.50
C ALA A 94 -9.39 0.82 6.14
N HIS A 95 -9.95 -0.37 6.29
CA HIS A 95 -9.20 -1.52 6.76
C HIS A 95 -8.26 -2.04 5.65
N VAL A 96 -6.97 -2.13 5.94
CA VAL A 96 -5.99 -2.75 5.05
C VAL A 96 -5.93 -4.25 5.36
N PRO A 97 -6.18 -5.15 4.40
CA PRO A 97 -6.28 -6.57 4.69
C PRO A 97 -4.93 -7.28 4.92
N ALA A 98 -3.82 -6.62 4.60
CA ALA A 98 -2.48 -7.19 4.69
C ALA A 98 -2.04 -7.36 6.15
N ARG A 99 -1.58 -8.58 6.49
CA ARG A 99 -1.13 -8.91 7.84
C ARG A 99 0.40 -8.99 7.89
N PRO A 100 1.10 -8.16 8.69
CA PRO A 100 2.56 -8.14 8.75
C PRO A 100 3.23 -9.50 8.94
N PHE A 101 2.70 -10.34 9.85
CA PHE A 101 3.25 -11.67 10.09
C PHE A 101 3.15 -12.60 8.87
N LYS A 102 2.10 -12.45 8.05
CA LYS A 102 1.88 -13.23 6.83
C LYS A 102 2.83 -12.77 5.73
N ILE A 103 2.96 -11.45 5.54
CA ILE A 103 3.93 -10.85 4.61
C ILE A 103 5.34 -11.33 4.92
N VAL A 104 5.79 -11.23 6.18
CA VAL A 104 7.14 -11.64 6.60
C VAL A 104 7.37 -13.14 6.40
N SER A 105 6.32 -13.95 6.47
CA SER A 105 6.38 -15.39 6.22
C SER A 105 6.22 -15.76 4.73
N GLY A 106 6.08 -14.77 3.83
CA GLY A 106 5.89 -14.98 2.40
C GLY A 106 4.52 -15.58 2.02
N LEU A 107 3.49 -15.30 2.82
CA LEU A 107 2.12 -15.77 2.64
C LEU A 107 1.19 -14.62 2.25
N GLU A 108 0.04 -14.95 1.66
CA GLU A 108 -1.02 -13.99 1.28
C GLU A 108 -0.50 -12.86 0.35
N PRO A 109 0.15 -13.19 -0.78
CA PRO A 109 0.65 -12.18 -1.72
C PRO A 109 -0.48 -11.30 -2.29
N GLU A 110 -1.70 -11.82 -2.42
CA GLU A 110 -2.89 -11.08 -2.84
C GLU A 110 -3.14 -9.90 -1.91
N GLN A 111 -3.17 -10.14 -0.59
CA GLN A 111 -3.41 -9.09 0.40
C GLN A 111 -2.24 -8.11 0.48
N THR A 112 -1.01 -8.59 0.25
CA THR A 112 0.17 -7.74 0.14
C THR A 112 0.05 -6.80 -1.07
N ASN A 113 -0.44 -7.29 -2.21
CA ASN A 113 -0.68 -6.48 -3.40
C ASN A 113 -1.83 -5.48 -3.19
N THR A 114 -2.91 -5.88 -2.52
CA THR A 114 -3.97 -4.94 -2.13
C THR A 114 -3.42 -3.80 -1.27
N PHE A 115 -2.54 -4.09 -0.31
CA PHE A 115 -1.85 -3.04 0.46
C PHE A 115 -1.02 -2.12 -0.44
N LEU A 116 -0.28 -2.65 -1.42
CA LEU A 116 0.50 -1.82 -2.35
C LEU A 116 -0.37 -0.92 -3.23
N GLN A 117 -1.54 -1.39 -3.64
CA GLN A 117 -2.52 -0.59 -4.38
C GLN A 117 -3.14 0.51 -3.49
N MET A 118 -3.47 0.17 -2.23
CA MET A 118 -3.94 1.12 -1.24
C MET A 118 -2.87 2.17 -0.91
N LEU A 119 -1.59 1.78 -0.82
CA LEU A 119 -0.47 2.70 -0.62
C LEU A 119 -0.42 3.76 -1.72
N ALA A 120 -0.58 3.36 -2.98
CA ALA A 120 -0.63 4.31 -4.09
C ALA A 120 -1.82 5.28 -3.97
N ALA A 121 -3.02 4.77 -3.67
CA ALA A 121 -4.19 5.62 -3.45
C ALA A 121 -4.02 6.59 -2.27
N ALA A 122 -3.37 6.17 -1.19
CA ALA A 122 -3.09 7.03 -0.04
C ALA A 122 -2.19 8.24 -0.40
N THR A 123 -1.38 8.13 -1.45
CA THR A 123 -0.51 9.24 -1.89
C THR A 123 -1.29 10.40 -2.52
N THR A 124 -2.47 10.11 -3.09
CA THR A 124 -3.31 11.09 -3.80
C THR A 124 -4.21 11.90 -2.87
N VAL A 125 -4.28 11.52 -1.58
CA VAL A 125 -5.01 12.26 -0.55
C VAL A 125 -4.28 13.57 -0.22
N ASP A 126 -5.02 14.56 0.28
CA ASP A 126 -4.50 15.88 0.64
C ASP A 126 -3.38 15.81 1.71
N SER A 127 -2.48 16.79 1.68
CA SER A 127 -1.29 16.81 2.56
C SER A 127 -1.64 16.84 4.06
N PRO A 128 -2.60 17.66 4.54
CA PRO A 128 -3.03 17.64 5.95
C PRO A 128 -3.47 16.26 6.43
N THR A 129 -4.28 15.54 5.65
CA THR A 129 -4.74 14.19 6.01
C THR A 129 -3.56 13.20 6.11
N LYS A 130 -2.60 13.26 5.16
CA LYS A 130 -1.38 12.44 5.20
C LYS A 130 -0.57 12.69 6.47
N GLN A 131 -0.35 13.95 6.85
CA GLN A 131 0.40 14.31 8.06
C GLN A 131 -0.32 13.87 9.33
N ARG A 132 -1.64 14.05 9.40
CA ARG A 132 -2.45 13.61 10.54
C ARG A 132 -2.38 12.10 10.73
N ALA A 133 -2.39 11.33 9.65
CA ALA A 133 -2.27 9.88 9.71
C ALA A 133 -0.94 9.44 10.34
N VAL A 134 0.18 10.08 9.95
CA VAL A 134 1.49 9.81 10.56
C VAL A 134 1.45 10.09 12.06
N SER A 135 0.97 11.26 12.48
CA SER A 135 0.88 11.63 13.91
C SER A 135 0.05 10.62 14.72
N LYS A 136 -1.07 10.16 14.16
CA LYS A 136 -1.94 9.15 14.78
C LYS A 136 -1.24 7.81 14.98
N VAL A 137 -0.52 7.33 13.96
CA VAL A 137 0.26 6.08 14.08
C VAL A 137 1.36 6.20 15.13
N LEU A 138 2.04 7.36 15.21
CA LEU A 138 3.10 7.58 16.18
C LEU A 138 2.62 7.59 17.63
N VAL A 139 1.36 7.97 17.90
CA VAL A 139 0.73 7.86 19.23
C VAL A 139 0.08 6.49 19.48
N GLY A 140 0.21 5.54 18.55
CA GLY A 140 -0.26 4.16 18.70
C GLY A 140 -1.69 3.91 18.21
N GLU A 141 -2.32 4.85 17.52
CA GLU A 141 -3.61 4.63 16.88
C GLU A 141 -3.48 3.60 15.74
N LYS A 142 -4.47 2.72 15.63
CA LYS A 142 -4.52 1.68 14.60
C LYS A 142 -5.58 2.01 13.56
N MET A 143 -5.43 1.47 12.36
CA MET A 143 -6.46 1.55 11.32
C MET A 143 -7.80 0.97 11.81
N PRO A 144 -8.94 1.42 11.24
CA PRO A 144 -10.24 0.87 11.60
C PRO A 144 -10.32 -0.64 11.37
N SER A 145 -11.00 -1.37 12.27
CA SER A 145 -11.29 -2.80 12.13
C SER A 145 -12.43 -3.03 11.11
N LEU A 146 -12.57 -4.27 10.64
CA LEU A 146 -13.62 -4.69 9.70
C LEU A 146 -15.04 -4.77 10.31
N GLU A 147 -15.29 -4.20 11.50
CA GLU A 147 -16.60 -4.32 12.14
C GLU A 147 -17.60 -3.25 11.64
N GLN A 148 -18.56 -3.74 10.84
CA GLN A 148 -19.86 -3.18 10.42
C GLN A 148 -19.90 -1.69 9.99
N GLY A 149 -19.70 -1.45 8.69
CA GLY A 149 -20.06 -0.19 8.03
C GLY A 149 -18.99 0.37 7.08
N THR A 150 -17.80 -0.21 7.08
CA THR A 150 -16.72 0.14 6.15
C THR A 150 -16.88 -0.64 4.85
N MET A 151 -17.01 0.07 3.73
CA MET A 151 -17.09 -0.54 2.41
C MET A 151 -15.79 -1.32 2.13
N GLU A 152 -15.93 -2.54 1.62
CA GLU A 152 -14.82 -3.32 1.07
C GLU A 152 -14.00 -2.46 0.11
N TRP A 153 -12.66 -2.53 0.20
CA TRP A 153 -11.76 -1.71 -0.63
C TRP A 153 -12.05 -1.86 -2.12
N THR A 154 -12.50 -3.03 -2.56
CA THR A 154 -12.94 -3.26 -3.96
C THR A 154 -14.11 -2.37 -4.36
N HIS A 155 -15.05 -2.12 -3.44
CA HIS A 155 -16.21 -1.26 -3.66
C HIS A 155 -15.81 0.23 -3.62
N LEU A 156 -14.95 0.64 -2.68
CA LEU A 156 -14.40 1.99 -2.65
C LEU A 156 -13.56 2.30 -3.90
N TYR A 157 -12.71 1.37 -4.32
CA TYR A 157 -11.90 1.51 -5.52
C TYR A 157 -12.77 1.64 -6.78
N PHE A 158 -13.84 0.87 -6.88
CA PHE A 158 -14.81 0.98 -7.97
C PHE A 158 -15.50 2.36 -7.97
N LEU A 159 -15.99 2.82 -6.81
CA LEU A 159 -16.61 4.15 -6.66
C LEU A 159 -15.65 5.30 -6.98
N MET A 160 -14.41 5.23 -6.50
CA MET A 160 -13.36 6.22 -6.77
C MET A 160 -12.95 6.22 -8.25
N SER A 161 -12.99 5.05 -8.92
CA SER A 161 -12.67 4.93 -10.34
C SER A 161 -13.80 5.47 -11.24
N ASP A 162 -15.07 5.33 -10.84
CA ASP A 162 -16.22 5.85 -11.59
C ASP A 162 -16.34 7.38 -11.50
N GLN A 163 -15.97 7.98 -10.35
CA GLN A 163 -16.01 9.43 -10.18
C GLN A 163 -15.00 10.16 -11.09
N ASN A 164 -13.90 9.48 -11.46
CA ASN A 164 -12.94 9.97 -12.43
C ASN A 164 -13.38 9.78 -13.91
N ARG A 165 -14.48 9.05 -14.17
CA ARG A 165 -15.14 8.97 -15.48
C ARG A 165 -16.20 10.05 -15.68
N MET A 166 -16.89 10.47 -14.62
CA MET A 166 -17.95 11.50 -14.72
C MET A 166 -17.42 12.93 -14.89
N CYS A 167 -16.18 13.21 -14.49
CA CYS A 167 -15.56 14.54 -14.63
C CYS A 167 -14.79 14.73 -15.95
N ALA A 168 -14.72 13.71 -16.81
CA ALA A 168 -13.96 13.72 -18.07
C ALA A 168 -14.86 13.80 -19.33
N THR A 169 -16.07 14.35 -19.21
CA THR A 169 -16.97 14.69 -20.33
C THR A 169 -17.23 16.19 -20.32
#